data_AF-Q730J8-F1
#
_entry.id   AF-Q730J8-F1
#
_cell.length_a   1.000
_cell.length_b   1.000
_cell.length_c   1.000
_cell.angle_alpha   90.00
_cell.angle_beta   90.00
_cell.angle_gamma   90.00
#
_symmetry.space_group_name_H-M   'P 1'
#
loop_
_entity.id
_entity.type
_entity.pdbx_description
1 polymer ?
#
loop_
_entity_poly.entity_id
_entity_poly.type
_entity_poly.pdbx_seq_one_letter_code
_entity_poly.pdbx_strand_id
1 'polypeptide(L)' 'MKTKHMEQLSTELLTESYYKAKELKLNPDFILLIKQEIIRRSLEDKLVKSS' A
#
# COMPACT_ATOMS: atom_id res chain seq x y z
N MET A 1 11.56 1.29 10.34
CA MET A 1 11.32 2.75 10.19
C MET A 1 9.83 2.99 10.38
N LYS A 2 9.42 3.99 11.18
CA LYS A 2 8.01 4.39 11.30
C LYS A 2 7.65 5.31 10.14
N THR A 3 6.74 4.90 9.27
CA THR A 3 6.27 5.67 8.12
C THR A 3 5.05 6.47 8.54
N LYS A 4 5.27 7.56 9.31
CA LYS A 4 4.22 8.40 9.92
C LYS A 4 3.06 8.77 8.98
N HIS A 5 3.29 8.84 7.67
CA HIS A 5 2.27 9.20 6.68
C HIS A 5 1.36 8.04 6.27
N MET A 6 1.91 6.84 6.05
CA MET A 6 1.13 5.69 5.59
C MET A 6 0.30 5.09 6.72
N GLU A 7 0.77 5.21 7.97
CA GLU A 7 0.07 4.80 9.20
C GLU A 7 -1.28 5.51 9.41
N GLN A 8 -1.48 6.69 8.80
CA GLN A 8 -2.71 7.49 8.96
C GLN A 8 -3.76 7.23 7.88
N LEU A 9 -3.40 6.53 6.79
CA LEU A 9 -4.34 6.22 5.72
C LEU A 9 -5.37 5.19 6.19
N SER A 10 -6.62 5.33 5.75
CA SER A 10 -7.62 4.29 5.94
C SER A 10 -7.23 3.03 5.15
N THR A 11 -7.75 1.87 5.53
CA THR A 11 -7.52 0.61 4.81
C THR A 11 -7.86 0.71 3.33
N GLU A 12 -8.96 1.38 3.00
CA GLU A 12 -9.42 1.61 1.63
C GLU A 12 -8.43 2.47 0.84
N LEU A 13 -8.09 3.66 1.35
CA LEU A 13 -7.20 4.59 0.66
C LEU A 13 -5.77 4.04 0.53
N LEU A 14 -5.27 3.30 1.54
CA LEU A 14 -3.96 2.66 1.49
C LEU A 14 -3.90 1.61 0.36
N THR A 15 -4.95 0.80 0.25
CA THR A 15 -5.05 -0.25 -0.77
C THR A 15 -5.19 0.35 -2.16
N GLU A 16 -6.07 1.34 -2.34
CA GLU A 16 -6.23 2.06 -3.61
C GLU A 16 -4.91 2.72 -4.05
N SER A 17 -4.22 3.38 -3.11
CA SER A 17 -2.93 4.03 -3.37
C SER A 17 -1.87 3.05 -3.86
N TYR A 18 -1.84 1.83 -3.33
CA TYR A 18 -0.94 0.77 -3.80
C TYR A 18 -1.20 0.41 -5.26
N TYR A 19 -2.46 0.16 -5.62
CA TYR A 19 -2.83 -0.21 -6.99
C TYR A 19 -2.59 0.94 -7.97
N LYS A 20 -2.96 2.17 -7.59
CA LYS A 20 -2.72 3.36 -8.42
C LYS A 20 -1.24 3.63 -8.62
N ALA A 21 -0.42 3.49 -7.59
CA ALA A 21 1.04 3.65 -7.71
C ALA A 21 1.66 2.62 -8.66
N LYS A 22 1.16 1.38 -8.67
CA LYS A 22 1.55 0.35 -9.64
C LYS A 22 1.09 0.67 -11.07
N GLU A 23 -0.17 1.07 -11.24
CA GLU A 23 -0.76 1.45 -12.54
C GLU A 23 0.03 2.59 -13.20
N LEU A 24 0.39 3.60 -12.41
CA LEU A 24 1.15 4.77 -12.86
C LEU A 24 2.67 4.50 -12.98
N LYS A 25 3.14 3.29 -12.65
CA LYS A 25 4.56 2.91 -12.65
C LYS A 25 5.43 3.89 -11.84
N LEU A 26 4.95 4.28 -10.66
CA LEU A 26 5.71 5.16 -9.76
C LEU A 26 6.98 4.49 -9.25
N ASN A 27 7.79 5.27 -8.53
CA ASN A 27 9.03 4.80 -7.94
C ASN A 27 8.80 3.47 -7.15
N PRO A 28 9.59 2.41 -7.42
CA PRO A 28 9.46 1.12 -6.74
C PRO A 28 9.59 1.18 -5.22
N ASP A 29 10.44 2.07 -4.68
CA ASP A 29 10.60 2.26 -3.23
C ASP A 29 9.33 2.83 -2.62
N PHE A 30 8.64 3.75 -3.33
CA PHE A 30 7.36 4.28 -2.89
C PHE A 30 6.29 3.18 -2.85
N ILE A 31 6.21 2.35 -3.89
CA ILE A 31 5.30 1.20 -3.93
C ILE A 31 5.62 0.21 -2.81
N LEU A 32 6.90 -0.03 -2.54
CA LEU A 32 7.36 -0.90 -1.46
C LEU A 32 6.96 -0.38 -0.09
N LEU A 33 7.05 0.94 0.16
CA LEU A 33 6.62 1.55 1.42
C LEU A 33 5.13 1.32 1.68
N ILE A 34 4.28 1.46 0.67
CA ILE A 34 2.84 1.20 0.80
C ILE A 34 2.61 -0.30 1.06
N LYS A 35 3.29 -1.18 0.31
CA LYS A 35 3.18 -2.63 0.48
C LYS A 35 3.60 -3.09 1.88
N GLN A 36 4.68 -2.52 2.41
CA GLN A 36 5.16 -2.81 3.76
C GLN A 36 4.13 -2.40 4.81
N GLU A 37 3.43 -1.27 4.63
CA GLU A 37 2.37 -0.84 5.53
C GLU A 37 1.15 -1.77 5.47
N ILE A 38 0.77 -2.24 4.28
CA ILE A 38 -0.31 -3.24 4.10
C ILE A 38 0.02 -4.53 4.87
N ILE A 39 1.25 -5.03 4.75
CA ILE A 39 1.73 -6.21 5.49
C ILE A 39 1.75 -5.94 7.00
N ARG A 40 2.24 -4.77 7.42
CA ARG A 40 2.30 -4.38 8.85
C ARG A 40 0.92 -4.37 9.52
N ARG A 41 -0.14 -4.07 8.77
CA ARG A 41 -1.54 -4.06 9.24
C ARG A 41 -2.26 -5.39 9.05
N SER A 42 -1.58 -6.42 8.55
CA SER A 42 -2.17 -7.72 8.24
C SER A 42 -3.34 -7.64 7.23
N LEU A 43 -3.16 -6.84 6.17
CA LEU A 43 -4.14 -6.59 5.10
C LEU A 43 -3.75 -7.24 3.76
N GLU A 44 -2.89 -8.25 3.78
CA GLU A 44 -2.38 -8.93 2.57
C GLU A 44 -3.50 -9.59 1.76
N ASP A 45 -4.62 -9.94 2.39
CA ASP A 45 -5.83 -10.43 1.72
C ASP A 45 -6.39 -9.42 0.71
N LYS A 46 -6.16 -8.12 0.93
CA LYS A 46 -6.55 -7.03 0.01
C LYS A 46 -5.67 -6.96 -1.23
N LEU A 47 -4.49 -7.58 -1.22
CA LEU A 47 -3.58 -7.66 -2.36
C LEU A 47 -3.95 -8.77 -3.35
N VAL A 48 -4.73 -9.76 -2.93
CA VAL A 48 -5.08 -10.95 -3.71
C VAL A 48 -6.38 -10.74 -4.51
N LYS A 49 -7.24 -9.80 -4.10
CA LYS A 49 -8.59 -9.61 -4.67
C LYS A 49 -8.68 -8.86 -6.00
N SER A 50 -7.55 -8.55 -6.66
CA SER A 50 -7.57 -8.01 -8.03
C SER A 50 -7.41 -9.15 -9.03
N SER A 51 -8.49 -9.90 -9.26
CA SER A 51 -8.65 -10.81 -10.41
C SER A 51 -10.02 -10.59 -11.03
#